data_AF-A0A124HK77-F1
#
_entry.id   AF-A0A124HK77-F1
#
_cell.length_a   1.000
_cell.length_b   1.000
_cell.length_c   1.000
_cell.angle_alpha   90.00
_cell.angle_beta   90.00
_cell.angle_gamma   90.00
#
_symmetry.space_group_name_H-M   'P 1'
#
loop_
_entity.id
_entity.type
_entity.pdbx_description
1 polymer ?
#
loop_
_entity_poly.entity_id
_entity_poly.type
_entity_poly.pdbx_seq_one_letter_code
_entity_poly.pdbx_strand_id
1 'polypeptide(L)'
;MSLDRVAALAGVGKGTVFRRFGNRAGLLQALLEERSRELRDAVGNGPPPLGPGAPAPERLLAFLDGLGAIAEGNATLLSAHGQACAEDKYRDPSYQLWHRHLSTLFADERPDLDADFLAHAILAVFDGDLIRHMTPPDDPRRFTRSIQQMAMALLRRD
;
A
#
# COMPACT_ATOMS: atom_id res chain seq x y z
N MET A 1 15.24 0.16 13.61
CA MET A 1 16.05 1.31 13.18
C MET A 1 15.65 2.54 13.99
N SER A 2 16.58 3.23 14.66
CA SER A 2 16.33 4.47 15.40
C SER A 2 16.66 5.71 14.56
N LEU A 3 16.03 6.86 14.85
CA LEU A 3 16.32 8.13 14.18
C LEU A 3 17.79 8.55 14.33
N ASP A 4 18.38 8.25 15.49
CA ASP A 4 19.78 8.56 15.78
C ASP A 4 20.73 7.80 14.85
N ARG A 5 20.42 6.52 14.57
CA ARG A 5 21.18 5.72 13.62
C ARG A 5 21.04 6.24 12.19
N VAL A 6 19.85 6.73 11.81
CA VAL A 6 19.61 7.34 10.50
C VAL A 6 20.40 8.64 10.36
N ALA A 7 20.38 9.50 11.38
CA ALA A 7 21.13 10.75 11.40
C ALA A 7 22.64 10.52 11.23
N ALA A 8 23.19 9.55 11.98
CA ALA A 8 24.59 9.15 11.87
C ALA A 8 24.96 8.64 10.47
N LEU A 9 24.14 7.76 9.88
CA LEU A 9 24.38 7.21 8.54
C LEU A 9 24.25 8.27 7.43
N ALA A 10 23.35 9.24 7.60
CA ALA A 10 23.14 10.32 6.63
C ALA A 10 24.10 11.51 6.82
N GLY A 11 24.98 11.47 7.84
CA GLY A 11 25.91 12.55 8.13
C GLY A 11 25.22 13.86 8.55
N VAL A 12 24.00 13.79 9.07
CA VAL A 12 23.21 14.96 9.48
C VAL A 12 23.00 14.99 10.99
N GLY A 13 22.79 16.18 11.53
CA GLY A 13 22.41 16.34 12.94
C GLY A 13 21.05 15.70 13.24
N LYS A 14 20.92 15.09 14.43
CA LYS A 14 19.66 14.51 14.95
C LYS A 14 18.48 15.49 14.84
N GLY A 15 18.70 16.77 15.16
CA GLY A 15 17.68 17.81 15.05
C GLY A 15 17.12 18.01 13.64
N THR A 16 17.92 17.78 12.60
CA THR A 16 17.48 17.86 11.20
C THR A 16 16.50 16.74 10.85
N VAL A 17 16.78 15.52 11.30
CA VAL A 17 15.91 14.35 11.09
C VAL A 17 14.60 14.50 11.88
N PHE A 18 14.69 14.90 13.16
CA PHE A 18 13.51 15.14 13.99
C PHE A 18 12.63 16.27 13.45
N ARG A 19 13.21 17.38 12.98
CA ARG A 19 12.42 18.48 12.39
C ARG A 19 11.69 18.07 11.11
N ARG A 20 12.28 17.17 10.32
CA ARG A 20 11.69 16.72 9.04
C ARG A 20 10.64 15.64 9.23
N PHE A 21 10.86 14.68 10.14
CA PHE A 21 10.03 13.48 10.24
C PHE A 21 9.28 13.35 11.57
N GLY A 22 9.57 14.21 12.55
CA GLY A 22 8.97 14.21 13.88
C GLY A 22 9.42 13.06 14.76
N ASN A 23 9.04 11.84 14.38
CA ASN A 23 9.27 10.61 15.13
C ASN A 23 9.62 9.44 14.20
N ARG A 24 9.76 8.23 14.78
CA ARG A 24 10.06 7.02 14.00
C ARG A 24 8.93 6.65 13.04
N ALA A 25 7.68 6.80 13.44
CA ALA A 25 6.51 6.54 12.59
C ALA A 25 6.53 7.44 11.35
N GLY A 26 6.72 8.76 11.52
CA GLY A 26 6.80 9.71 10.41
C GLY A 26 7.98 9.47 9.46
N LEU A 27 9.12 8.95 9.95
CA LEU A 27 10.20 8.51 9.06
C LEU A 27 9.80 7.29 8.22
N LEU A 28 9.19 6.26 8.85
CA LEU A 28 8.78 5.04 8.15
C LEU A 28 7.69 5.34 7.12
N GLN A 29 6.74 6.21 7.48
CA GLN A 29 5.71 6.74 6.58
C GLN A 29 6.35 7.44 5.38
N ALA A 30 7.26 8.40 5.59
CA ALA A 30 7.92 9.11 4.49
C ALA A 30 8.70 8.18 3.55
N LEU A 31 9.31 7.09 4.08
CA LEU A 31 9.96 6.08 3.26
C LEU A 31 8.95 5.31 2.40
N LEU A 32 7.80 4.90 2.96
CA LEU A 32 6.75 4.22 2.20
C LEU A 32 6.09 5.14 1.16
N GLU A 33 5.89 6.41 1.51
CA GLU A 33 5.41 7.44 0.60
C GLU A 33 6.36 7.62 -0.59
N GLU A 34 7.67 7.62 -0.37
CA GLU A 34 8.67 7.63 -1.45
C GLU A 34 8.53 6.41 -2.36
N ARG A 35 8.50 5.20 -1.78
CA ARG A 35 8.43 3.93 -2.54
C ARG A 35 7.16 3.80 -3.37
N SER A 36 6.10 4.51 -3.00
CA SER A 36 4.80 4.44 -3.66
C SER A 36 4.45 5.67 -4.50
N ARG A 37 5.39 6.61 -4.65
CA ARG A 37 5.22 7.84 -5.42
C ARG A 37 4.79 7.58 -6.87
N GLU A 38 5.51 6.70 -7.57
CA GLU A 38 5.24 6.37 -8.97
C GLU A 38 3.87 5.72 -9.14
N LEU A 39 3.52 4.78 -8.25
CA LEU A 39 2.19 4.16 -8.23
C LEU A 39 1.08 5.21 -8.02
N ARG A 40 1.27 6.15 -7.08
CA ARG A 40 0.28 7.20 -6.79
C ARG A 40 0.04 8.08 -8.01
N ASP A 41 1.12 8.50 -8.66
CA ASP A 41 1.02 9.33 -9.85
C ASP A 41 0.35 8.57 -11.01
N ALA A 42 0.75 7.32 -11.23
CA ALA A 42 0.22 6.51 -12.31
C ALA A 42 -1.28 6.20 -12.17
N VAL A 43 -1.82 6.05 -10.95
CA VAL A 43 -3.26 5.86 -10.72
C VAL A 43 -4.11 7.04 -11.22
N GLY A 44 -3.62 8.26 -11.02
CA GLY A 44 -4.34 9.48 -11.39
C GLY A 44 -4.03 10.00 -12.79
N ASN A 45 -2.76 9.98 -13.16
CA ASN A 45 -2.22 10.67 -14.34
C ASN A 45 -1.54 9.73 -15.34
N GLY A 46 -1.35 8.45 -14.98
CA GLY A 46 -0.67 7.48 -15.82
C GLY A 46 -1.51 6.99 -16.99
N PRO A 47 -0.91 6.18 -17.88
CA PRO A 47 -1.66 5.49 -18.93
C PRO A 47 -2.47 4.32 -18.34
N PRO A 48 -3.54 3.87 -19.03
CA PRO A 48 -4.21 2.61 -18.72
C PRO A 48 -3.23 1.42 -18.83
N PRO A 49 -3.44 0.32 -18.06
CA PRO A 49 -4.62 0.05 -17.24
C PRO A 49 -4.61 0.68 -15.85
N LEU A 50 -3.48 1.18 -15.36
CA LEU A 50 -3.41 1.73 -14.00
C LEU A 50 -4.10 3.10 -13.90
N GLY A 51 -3.81 3.97 -14.87
CA GLY A 51 -4.46 5.26 -15.00
C GLY A 51 -5.86 5.19 -15.61
N PRO A 52 -6.52 6.34 -15.81
CA PRO A 52 -7.85 6.41 -16.39
C PRO A 52 -7.96 5.79 -17.80
N GLY A 53 -9.16 5.30 -18.13
CA GLY A 53 -9.49 4.84 -19.49
C GLY A 53 -9.53 3.32 -19.71
N ALA A 54 -9.21 2.51 -18.69
CA ALA A 54 -9.42 1.05 -18.72
C ALA A 54 -10.62 0.62 -17.86
N PRO A 55 -11.22 -0.56 -18.14
CA PRO A 55 -12.26 -1.16 -17.31
C PRO A 55 -11.80 -1.40 -15.87
N ALA A 56 -12.70 -1.20 -14.89
CA ALA A 56 -12.36 -1.25 -13.47
C ALA A 56 -11.65 -2.56 -13.02
N PRO A 57 -11.97 -3.77 -13.52
CA PRO A 57 -11.25 -4.98 -13.15
C PRO A 57 -9.79 -4.97 -13.60
N GLU A 58 -9.49 -4.42 -14.78
CA GLU A 58 -8.12 -4.27 -15.27
C GLU A 58 -7.34 -3.27 -14.43
N ARG A 59 -7.99 -2.16 -14.06
CA ARG A 59 -7.41 -1.16 -13.16
C ARG A 59 -7.09 -1.73 -11.79
N LEU A 60 -8.02 -2.51 -11.23
CA LEU A 60 -7.87 -3.16 -9.93
C LEU A 60 -6.68 -4.13 -9.93
N LEU A 61 -6.56 -4.96 -10.97
CA LEU A 61 -5.45 -5.88 -11.13
C LEU A 61 -4.10 -5.15 -11.26
N ALA A 62 -4.03 -4.11 -12.09
CA ALA A 62 -2.83 -3.30 -12.27
C ALA A 62 -2.42 -2.58 -10.99
N PHE A 63 -3.40 -2.04 -10.26
CA PHE A 63 -3.16 -1.40 -8.97
C PHE A 63 -2.62 -2.37 -7.93
N LEU A 64 -3.23 -3.55 -7.79
CA LEU A 64 -2.79 -4.59 -6.86
C LEU A 64 -1.43 -5.18 -7.26
N ASP A 65 -1.11 -5.23 -8.55
CA ASP A 65 0.21 -5.66 -9.03
C ASP A 65 1.32 -4.73 -8.52
N GLY A 66 1.12 -3.41 -8.71
CA GLY A 66 2.06 -2.38 -8.28
C GLY A 66 2.15 -2.25 -6.76
N LEU A 67 1.01 -2.21 -6.06
CA LEU A 67 0.99 -2.14 -4.61
C LEU A 67 1.60 -3.41 -3.98
N GLY A 68 1.29 -4.58 -4.55
CA GLY A 68 1.87 -5.86 -4.17
C GLY A 68 3.38 -5.91 -4.36
N ALA A 69 3.90 -5.39 -5.48
CA ALA A 69 5.35 -5.29 -5.71
C ALA A 69 6.06 -4.42 -4.66
N ILE A 70 5.47 -3.27 -4.33
CA ILE A 70 5.98 -2.42 -3.26
C ILE A 70 5.95 -3.18 -1.93
N ALA A 71 4.83 -3.82 -1.60
CA ALA A 71 4.65 -4.55 -0.36
C ALA A 71 5.66 -5.70 -0.18
N GLU A 72 5.79 -6.57 -1.18
CA GLU A 72 6.71 -7.71 -1.19
C GLU A 72 8.18 -7.26 -1.06
N GLY A 73 8.57 -6.20 -1.78
CA GLY A 73 9.92 -5.64 -1.69
C GLY A 73 10.21 -4.89 -0.38
N ASN A 74 9.19 -4.61 0.44
CA ASN A 74 9.28 -3.75 1.63
C ASN A 74 8.63 -4.33 2.88
N ALA A 75 8.36 -5.64 2.94
CA ALA A 75 7.59 -6.26 4.03
C ALA A 75 8.12 -5.93 5.45
N THR A 76 9.44 -5.87 5.63
CA THR A 76 10.06 -5.47 6.91
C THR A 76 9.77 -4.01 7.27
N LEU A 77 9.76 -3.12 6.27
CA LEU A 77 9.42 -1.71 6.46
C LEU A 77 7.93 -1.54 6.79
N LEU A 78 7.05 -2.28 6.11
CA LEU A 78 5.60 -2.29 6.39
C LEU A 78 5.32 -2.79 7.82
N SER A 79 5.94 -3.89 8.24
CA SER A 79 5.79 -4.44 9.61
C SER A 79 6.25 -3.42 10.65
N ALA A 80 7.42 -2.80 10.44
CA ALA A 80 7.93 -1.76 11.31
C ALA A 80 7.02 -0.52 11.39
N HIS A 81 6.38 -0.15 10.27
CA HIS A 81 5.42 0.95 10.21
C HIS A 81 4.13 0.61 10.96
N GLY A 82 3.56 -0.57 10.72
CA GLY A 82 2.35 -1.04 11.40
C GLY A 82 2.49 -1.03 12.93
N GLN A 83 3.63 -1.50 13.45
CA GLN A 83 3.94 -1.44 14.88
C GLN A 83 4.08 -0.01 15.42
N ALA A 84 4.53 0.94 14.60
CA ALA A 84 4.76 2.32 15.00
C ALA A 84 3.50 3.21 14.88
N CYS A 85 2.53 2.82 14.06
CA CYS A 85 1.36 3.63 13.68
C CYS A 85 0.01 3.02 14.11
N ALA A 86 0.01 2.08 15.07
CA ALA A 86 -1.16 1.25 15.40
C ALA A 86 -2.44 2.07 15.72
N GLU A 87 -2.30 3.28 16.27
CA GLU A 87 -3.44 4.11 16.66
C GLU A 87 -3.98 5.03 15.54
N ASP A 88 -3.23 5.26 14.44
CA ASP A 88 -3.54 6.35 13.51
C ASP A 88 -3.41 6.02 12.01
N LYS A 89 -3.25 4.74 11.65
CA LYS A 89 -3.01 4.32 10.25
C LYS A 89 -4.11 4.75 9.26
N TYR A 90 -5.35 4.96 9.72
CA TYR A 90 -6.48 5.37 8.86
C TYR A 90 -6.46 6.86 8.52
N ARG A 91 -5.67 7.66 9.23
CA ARG A 91 -5.43 9.07 8.91
C ARG A 91 -4.24 9.27 7.96
N ASP A 92 -3.50 8.21 7.66
CA ASP A 92 -2.39 8.24 6.71
C ASP A 92 -2.90 8.66 5.31
N PRO A 93 -2.30 9.68 4.68
CA PRO A 93 -2.73 10.16 3.36
C PRO A 93 -2.61 9.11 2.26
N SER A 94 -1.61 8.22 2.32
CA SER A 94 -1.47 7.14 1.34
C SER A 94 -2.58 6.10 1.52
N TYR A 95 -2.88 5.71 2.76
CA TYR A 95 -3.99 4.82 3.05
C TYR A 95 -5.31 5.36 2.50
N GLN A 96 -5.62 6.63 2.77
CA GLN A 96 -6.86 7.28 2.30
C GLN A 96 -6.95 7.34 0.77
N LEU A 97 -5.81 7.55 0.09
CA LEU A 97 -5.77 7.57 -1.37
C LEU A 97 -6.02 6.18 -1.96
N TRP A 98 -5.37 5.14 -1.42
CA TRP A 98 -5.58 3.76 -1.85
C TRP A 98 -6.98 3.27 -1.58
N HIS A 99 -7.51 3.58 -0.40
CA HIS A 99 -8.86 3.23 -0.01
C HIS A 99 -9.87 3.87 -0.97
N ARG A 100 -9.77 5.18 -1.23
CA ARG A 100 -10.64 5.85 -2.19
C ARG A 100 -10.57 5.23 -3.58
N HIS A 101 -9.37 4.92 -4.07
CA HIS A 101 -9.20 4.31 -5.39
C HIS A 101 -9.91 2.95 -5.46
N LEU A 102 -9.68 2.07 -4.49
CA LEU A 102 -10.32 0.76 -4.41
C LEU A 102 -11.85 0.87 -4.26
N SER A 103 -12.34 1.76 -3.39
CA SER A 103 -13.78 1.97 -3.19
C SER A 103 -14.47 2.39 -4.47
N THR A 104 -13.85 3.28 -5.28
CA THR A 104 -14.38 3.66 -6.60
C THR A 104 -14.47 2.44 -7.53
N LEU A 105 -13.39 1.66 -7.64
CA LEU A 105 -13.37 0.50 -8.53
C LEU A 105 -14.39 -0.58 -8.13
N PHE A 106 -14.57 -0.81 -6.81
CA PHE A 106 -15.58 -1.75 -6.32
C PHE A 106 -17.00 -1.23 -6.53
N ALA A 107 -17.26 0.06 -6.31
CA ALA A 107 -18.58 0.64 -6.51
C ALA A 107 -19.04 0.58 -7.98
N ASP A 108 -18.10 0.76 -8.92
CA ASP A 108 -18.38 0.69 -10.36
C ASP A 108 -18.84 -0.72 -10.79
N GLU A 109 -18.22 -1.77 -10.26
CA GLU A 109 -18.48 -3.16 -10.66
C GLU A 109 -19.56 -3.85 -9.78
N ARG A 110 -19.57 -3.55 -8.48
CA ARG A 110 -20.42 -4.17 -7.45
C ARG A 110 -21.20 -3.14 -6.64
N PRO A 111 -22.09 -2.35 -7.28
CA PRO A 111 -22.95 -1.38 -6.58
C PRO A 111 -23.91 -2.03 -5.55
N ASP A 112 -24.06 -3.35 -5.59
CA ASP A 112 -24.84 -4.15 -4.65
C ASP A 112 -24.10 -4.45 -3.33
N LEU A 113 -22.78 -4.22 -3.26
CA LEU A 113 -21.97 -4.49 -2.08
C LEU A 113 -21.49 -3.20 -1.41
N ASP A 114 -21.08 -3.32 -0.14
CA ASP A 114 -20.40 -2.24 0.58
C ASP A 114 -18.97 -2.06 0.08
N ALA A 115 -18.81 -1.26 -0.98
CA ALA A 115 -17.52 -0.97 -1.60
C ALA A 115 -16.50 -0.34 -0.64
N ASP A 116 -16.97 0.42 0.34
CA ASP A 116 -16.13 1.06 1.36
C ASP A 116 -15.47 0.01 2.27
N PHE A 117 -16.28 -0.94 2.74
CA PHE A 117 -15.79 -2.07 3.53
C PHE A 117 -14.86 -2.99 2.71
N LEU A 118 -15.20 -3.27 1.45
CA LEU A 118 -14.35 -4.11 0.58
C LEU A 118 -12.95 -3.51 0.38
N ALA A 119 -12.85 -2.18 0.18
CA ALA A 119 -11.57 -1.50 0.10
C ALA A 119 -10.75 -1.63 1.38
N HIS A 120 -11.38 -1.51 2.56
CA HIS A 120 -10.73 -1.78 3.84
C HIS A 120 -10.26 -3.23 3.97
N ALA A 121 -11.09 -4.20 3.58
CA ALA A 121 -10.74 -5.61 3.64
C ALA A 121 -9.52 -5.95 2.76
N ILE A 122 -9.45 -5.39 1.56
CA ILE A 122 -8.27 -5.52 0.67
C ILE A 122 -7.04 -4.88 1.33
N LEU A 123 -7.13 -3.66 1.85
CA LEU A 123 -5.98 -3.00 2.47
C LEU A 123 -5.55 -3.65 3.79
N ALA A 124 -6.45 -4.32 4.51
CA ALA A 124 -6.14 -4.99 5.76
C ALA A 124 -5.15 -6.14 5.58
N VAL A 125 -5.12 -6.80 4.42
CA VAL A 125 -4.16 -7.88 4.15
C VAL A 125 -2.77 -7.37 3.75
N PHE A 126 -2.60 -6.07 3.50
CA PHE A 126 -1.28 -5.44 3.33
C PHE A 126 -0.57 -5.23 4.68
N ASP A 127 -0.58 -6.26 5.50
CA ASP A 127 0.16 -6.34 6.76
C ASP A 127 1.57 -6.90 6.49
N GLY A 128 2.60 -6.23 7.01
CA GLY A 128 3.98 -6.59 6.70
C GLY A 128 4.41 -7.96 7.22
N ASP A 129 3.81 -8.45 8.31
CA ASP A 129 4.09 -9.79 8.83
C ASP A 129 3.39 -10.87 7.99
N LEU A 130 2.13 -10.62 7.58
CA LEU A 130 1.41 -11.49 6.66
C LEU A 130 2.11 -11.57 5.29
N ILE A 131 2.50 -10.44 4.72
CA ILE A 131 3.23 -10.39 3.43
C ILE A 131 4.52 -11.21 3.53
N ARG A 132 5.31 -11.02 4.60
CA ARG A 132 6.54 -11.80 4.81
C ARG A 132 6.26 -13.30 4.91
N HIS A 133 5.16 -13.68 5.56
CA HIS A 133 4.75 -15.09 5.64
C HIS A 133 4.31 -15.65 4.29
N MET A 134 3.65 -14.84 3.46
CA MET A 134 3.11 -15.22 2.16
C MET A 134 4.09 -15.10 1.00
N THR A 135 5.27 -14.50 1.21
CA THR A 135 6.28 -14.26 0.16
C THR A 135 7.54 -15.07 0.46
N PRO A 136 7.52 -16.40 0.27
CA PRO A 136 8.69 -17.23 0.47
C PRO A 136 9.73 -16.97 -0.65
N PRO A 137 11.03 -17.26 -0.41
CA PRO A 137 12.10 -16.94 -1.37
C PRO A 137 11.95 -17.59 -2.75
N ASP A 138 11.29 -18.74 -2.83
CA ASP A 138 11.01 -19.51 -4.05
C ASP A 138 9.78 -19.02 -4.81
N ASP A 139 8.94 -18.17 -4.19
CA ASP A 139 7.76 -17.58 -4.83
C ASP A 139 7.51 -16.13 -4.38
N PRO A 140 8.34 -15.18 -4.84
CA PRO A 140 8.34 -13.80 -4.34
C PRO A 140 7.11 -12.98 -4.76
N ARG A 141 6.23 -13.52 -5.62
CA ARG A 141 5.01 -12.85 -6.12
C ARG A 141 3.72 -13.50 -5.60
N ARG A 142 3.84 -14.48 -4.69
CA ARG A 142 2.70 -15.26 -4.19
C ARG A 142 1.64 -14.37 -3.55
N PHE A 143 2.04 -13.40 -2.74
CA PHE A 143 1.11 -12.48 -2.08
C PHE A 143 0.32 -11.69 -3.13
N THR A 144 1.02 -11.06 -4.09
CA THR A 144 0.40 -10.27 -5.17
C THR A 144 -0.61 -11.08 -5.97
N ARG A 145 -0.26 -12.29 -6.40
CA ARG A 145 -1.19 -13.16 -7.14
C ARG A 145 -2.42 -13.53 -6.30
N SER A 146 -2.23 -13.81 -5.01
CA SER A 146 -3.31 -14.20 -4.10
C SER A 146 -4.30 -13.07 -3.86
N ILE A 147 -3.83 -11.84 -3.65
CA ILE A 147 -4.69 -10.67 -3.45
C ILE A 147 -5.44 -10.29 -4.73
N GLN A 148 -4.82 -10.42 -5.90
CA GLN A 148 -5.48 -10.25 -7.20
C GLN A 148 -6.61 -11.28 -7.41
N GLN A 149 -6.35 -12.55 -7.10
CA GLN A 149 -7.37 -13.60 -7.19
C GLN A 149 -8.54 -13.34 -6.24
N MET A 150 -8.26 -12.94 -4.99
CA MET A 150 -9.29 -12.58 -4.02
C MET A 150 -10.14 -11.40 -4.50
N ALA A 151 -9.49 -10.33 -4.98
CA ALA A 151 -10.17 -9.15 -5.49
C ALA A 151 -11.08 -9.48 -6.69
N MET A 152 -10.59 -10.30 -7.63
CA MET A 152 -11.40 -10.75 -8.77
C MET A 152 -12.56 -11.66 -8.37
N ALA A 153 -12.39 -12.47 -7.33
CA ALA A 153 -13.49 -13.27 -6.79
C ALA A 153 -14.59 -12.38 -6.21
N LEU A 154 -14.23 -11.28 -5.52
CA LEU A 154 -15.18 -10.29 -5.00
C LEU A 154 -15.94 -9.54 -6.11
N LEU A 155 -15.39 -9.45 -7.32
CA LEU A 155 -16.08 -8.85 -8.47
C LEU A 155 -17.06 -9.79 -9.18
N ARG A 156 -17.05 -11.10 -8.90
CA ARG A 156 -17.96 -12.05 -9.54
C ARG A 156 -19.40 -11.81 -9.07
N ARG A 157 -20.32 -11.72 -10.03
CA ARG A 157 -21.76 -11.83 -9.78
C ARG A 157 -22.14 -13.30 -9.83
N ASP A 158 -22.90 -13.76 -8.84
CA ASP A 158 -23.53 -15.09 -8.83
C ASP A 158 -24.60 -15.19 -9.94
#